data_AF-A0A4Q2ZGD6-F1
#
_entry.id   AF-A0A4Q2ZGD6-F1
#
_cell.length_a   1.000
_cell.length_b   1.000
_cell.length_c   1.000
_cell.angle_alpha   90.00
_cell.angle_beta   90.00
_cell.angle_gamma   90.00
#
_symmetry.space_group_name_H-M   'P 1'
#
loop_
_entity.id
_entity.type
_entity.pdbx_description
1 polymer ?
#
loop_
_entity_poly.entity_id
_entity_poly.type
_entity_poly.pdbx_seq_one_letter_code
_entity_poly.pdbx_strand_id
1 'polypeptide(L)'
;MPEDVEKAASELIAALDADIKELIQDDNMNKAQQVRQQLRQVQGLMRQNNVRDIDNWMANFDNFQPSEKVEPQMEAFRKALKESNESLTRDKISNMEDLLASAAETVVRAEQPEDLDTLLETLSKENNNDGADYDSNNREIRMLNQKISYARQFVINWQDYLQASNSGNTVKAVQALRSISSNERSLIPRSQIIARIEHEQGNDGNIYAIADQVRKPEDMRNAIRKLAVLAAASRGESDNAVLRETLQTLAKMEKAYQEYQAGLPVSMEVFSTTESGSGVEKPGFVEVRAALLLMMLPRALNLPEGLVPAQGETVEGFLSRALKESTAKGDVAASVRVGSIRRLISRSTNESDLDALRAYAAGQQQLAAGQYALAVTSLQNSIKSGNDDVPVAKAGEMLDAIRKAHPEEFKQGMDTFHNPPPSSDPEFMRNMQREYSRHHMMFGDMFRRHDMPGATTNLVLPVPAAEKAAPAKEEKSKERPVPTAPTAAHEPPKAQDARE
;
A
#
# COMPACT_ATOMS: atom_id res chain seq x y z
N MET A 1 -3.94 -61.23 -3.11
CA MET A 1 -4.63 -60.92 -4.39
C MET A 1 -6.13 -61.03 -4.16
N PRO A 2 -7.01 -60.60 -5.07
CA PRO A 2 -8.40 -61.02 -5.00
C PRO A 2 -8.53 -62.55 -5.10
N GLU A 3 -9.53 -63.08 -4.39
CA GLU A 3 -9.74 -64.52 -4.16
C GLU A 3 -9.85 -65.33 -5.47
N ASP A 4 -10.46 -64.74 -6.50
CA ASP A 4 -10.63 -65.36 -7.82
C ASP A 4 -9.30 -65.60 -8.55
N VAL A 5 -8.31 -64.70 -8.36
CA VAL A 5 -6.97 -64.84 -8.97
C VAL A 5 -6.17 -65.91 -8.23
N GLU A 6 -6.29 -65.98 -6.91
CA GLU A 6 -5.63 -67.03 -6.10
C GLU A 6 -6.18 -68.42 -6.43
N LYS A 7 -7.51 -68.51 -6.62
CA LYS A 7 -8.17 -69.73 -7.06
C LYS A 7 -7.69 -70.15 -8.45
N ALA A 8 -7.74 -69.26 -9.45
CA ALA A 8 -7.30 -69.57 -10.81
C ALA A 8 -5.80 -69.92 -10.88
N ALA A 9 -4.96 -69.26 -10.07
CA ALA A 9 -3.54 -69.60 -9.96
C ALA A 9 -3.31 -71.00 -9.37
N SER A 10 -4.10 -71.38 -8.36
CA SER A 10 -4.01 -72.71 -7.74
C SER A 10 -4.41 -73.82 -8.71
N GLU A 11 -5.43 -73.57 -9.54
CA GLU A 11 -5.88 -74.50 -10.59
C GLU A 11 -4.83 -74.63 -11.72
N LEU A 12 -4.19 -73.53 -12.11
CA LEU A 12 -3.05 -73.54 -13.06
C LEU A 12 -1.84 -74.29 -12.51
N ILE A 13 -1.47 -74.07 -11.24
CA ILE A 13 -0.38 -74.78 -10.56
C ILE A 13 -0.66 -76.29 -10.54
N ALA A 14 -1.89 -76.69 -10.20
CA ALA A 14 -2.29 -78.09 -10.18
C ALA A 14 -2.24 -78.74 -11.58
N ALA A 15 -2.63 -78.01 -12.62
CA ALA A 15 -2.56 -78.47 -14.00
C ALA A 15 -1.11 -78.65 -14.48
N LEU A 16 -0.22 -77.70 -14.17
CA LEU A 16 1.21 -77.80 -14.48
C LEU A 16 1.87 -78.98 -13.75
N ASP A 17 1.52 -79.21 -12.48
CA ASP A 17 2.00 -80.37 -11.71
C ASP A 17 1.52 -81.71 -12.28
N ALA A 18 0.28 -81.77 -12.78
CA ALA A 18 -0.25 -82.95 -13.46
C ALA A 18 0.48 -83.19 -14.81
N ASP A 19 0.72 -82.13 -15.59
CA ASP A 19 1.42 -82.20 -16.87
C ASP A 19 2.87 -82.71 -16.71
N ILE A 20 3.56 -82.26 -15.66
CA ILE A 20 4.89 -82.77 -15.31
C ILE A 20 4.86 -84.29 -15.06
N LYS A 21 3.85 -84.81 -14.36
CA LYS A 21 3.73 -86.24 -14.05
C LYS A 21 3.48 -87.07 -15.31
N GLU A 22 2.65 -86.58 -16.23
CA GLU A 22 2.35 -87.24 -17.51
C GLU A 22 3.58 -87.25 -18.43
N LEU A 23 4.27 -86.12 -18.58
CA LEU A 23 5.50 -86.03 -19.38
C LEU A 23 6.63 -86.91 -18.86
N ILE A 24 6.66 -87.20 -17.55
CA ILE A 24 7.60 -88.15 -16.96
C ILE A 24 7.25 -89.60 -17.31
N GLN A 25 5.96 -89.93 -17.39
CA GLN A 25 5.50 -91.25 -17.79
C GLN A 25 5.75 -91.52 -19.28
N ASP A 26 5.70 -90.47 -20.11
CA ASP A 26 5.98 -90.52 -21.55
C ASP A 26 7.48 -90.39 -21.92
N ASP A 27 8.39 -90.43 -20.93
CA ASP A 27 9.85 -90.30 -21.07
C ASP A 27 10.33 -88.98 -21.73
N ASN A 28 9.51 -87.93 -21.69
CA ASN A 28 9.83 -86.61 -22.26
C ASN A 28 10.46 -85.67 -21.22
N MET A 29 11.65 -86.04 -20.74
CA MET A 29 12.36 -85.34 -19.65
C MET A 29 12.65 -83.87 -19.92
N ASN A 30 12.97 -83.51 -21.17
CA ASN A 30 13.29 -82.12 -21.53
C ASN A 30 12.08 -81.20 -21.36
N LYS A 31 10.89 -81.64 -21.83
CA LYS A 31 9.65 -80.87 -21.69
C LYS A 31 9.21 -80.80 -20.22
N ALA A 32 9.34 -81.90 -19.47
CA ALA A 32 9.05 -81.92 -18.03
C ALA A 32 9.92 -80.94 -17.23
N GLN A 33 11.21 -80.77 -17.58
CA GLN A 33 12.08 -79.78 -16.96
C GLN A 33 11.66 -78.34 -17.27
N GLN A 34 11.22 -78.06 -18.51
CA GLN A 34 10.71 -76.75 -18.90
C GLN A 34 9.43 -76.39 -18.13
N VAL A 35 8.47 -77.31 -18.02
CA VAL A 35 7.23 -77.09 -17.23
C VAL A 35 7.55 -76.86 -15.75
N ARG A 36 8.51 -77.60 -15.17
CA ARG A 36 9.00 -77.38 -13.79
C ARG A 36 9.64 -76.01 -13.58
N GLN A 37 10.26 -75.44 -14.61
CA GLN A 37 10.80 -74.10 -14.54
C GLN A 37 9.67 -73.06 -14.53
N GLN A 38 8.68 -73.21 -15.42
CA GLN A 38 7.51 -72.34 -15.48
C GLN A 38 6.69 -72.38 -14.17
N LEU A 39 6.47 -73.57 -13.61
CA LEU A 39 5.80 -73.74 -12.32
C LEU A 39 6.50 -72.97 -11.19
N ARG A 40 7.83 -73.09 -11.10
CA ARG A 40 8.62 -72.37 -10.08
C ARG A 40 8.56 -70.86 -10.27
N GLN A 41 8.54 -70.39 -11.52
CA GLN A 41 8.39 -68.97 -11.84
C GLN A 41 7.02 -68.44 -11.40
N VAL A 42 5.91 -69.10 -11.77
CA VAL A 42 4.56 -68.72 -11.32
C VAL A 42 4.47 -68.69 -9.81
N GLN A 43 4.92 -69.74 -9.12
CA GLN A 43 4.87 -69.79 -7.67
C GLN A 43 5.69 -68.68 -7.01
N GLY A 44 6.83 -68.30 -7.60
CA GLY A 44 7.63 -67.16 -7.16
C GLY A 44 6.90 -65.83 -7.35
N LEU A 45 6.30 -65.62 -8.51
CA LEU A 45 5.58 -64.39 -8.86
C LEU A 45 4.30 -64.21 -8.04
N MET A 46 3.56 -65.29 -7.81
CA MET A 46 2.38 -65.30 -6.94
C MET A 46 2.73 -64.91 -5.50
N ARG A 47 3.90 -65.34 -4.99
CA ARG A 47 4.38 -64.93 -3.65
C ARG A 47 4.80 -63.47 -3.58
N GLN A 48 5.36 -62.94 -4.66
CA GLN A 48 5.79 -61.54 -4.74
C GLN A 48 4.63 -60.57 -5.01
N ASN A 49 3.48 -61.08 -5.45
CA ASN A 49 2.28 -60.31 -5.76
C ASN A 49 2.53 -59.15 -6.74
N ASN A 50 3.50 -59.32 -7.65
CA ASN A 50 3.83 -58.31 -8.65
C ASN A 50 3.11 -58.62 -9.97
N VAL A 51 1.99 -57.93 -10.20
CA VAL A 51 1.12 -58.09 -11.37
C VAL A 51 1.87 -57.90 -12.69
N ARG A 52 2.80 -56.95 -12.77
CA ARG A 52 3.56 -56.69 -14.00
C ARG A 52 4.50 -57.84 -14.35
N ASP A 53 5.13 -58.43 -13.34
CA ASP A 53 6.00 -59.59 -13.56
C ASP A 53 5.18 -60.82 -13.95
N ILE A 54 3.96 -60.95 -13.42
CA ILE A 54 3.00 -61.98 -13.84
C ILE A 54 2.58 -61.78 -15.30
N ASP A 55 2.22 -60.56 -15.72
CA ASP A 55 1.87 -60.26 -17.11
C ASP A 55 3.04 -60.51 -18.07
N ASN A 56 4.26 -60.09 -17.71
CA ASN A 56 5.47 -60.37 -18.48
C ASN A 56 5.75 -61.87 -18.58
N TRP A 57 5.53 -62.62 -17.50
CA TRP A 57 5.64 -64.06 -17.50
C TRP A 57 4.58 -64.70 -18.39
N MET A 58 3.33 -64.25 -18.33
CA MET A 58 2.24 -64.76 -19.18
C MET A 58 2.48 -64.54 -20.67
N ALA A 59 3.06 -63.40 -21.05
CA ALA A 59 3.46 -63.11 -22.43
C ALA A 59 4.61 -64.01 -22.91
N ASN A 60 5.54 -64.36 -22.01
CA ASN A 60 6.61 -65.31 -22.31
C ASN A 60 6.08 -66.76 -22.35
N PHE A 61 5.02 -67.06 -21.59
CA PHE A 61 4.37 -68.36 -21.55
C PHE A 61 3.65 -68.68 -22.88
N ASP A 62 3.20 -67.70 -23.65
CA ASP A 62 2.64 -67.94 -25.01
C ASP A 62 3.65 -68.56 -25.99
N ASN A 63 4.95 -68.40 -25.75
CA ASN A 63 5.99 -69.04 -26.56
C ASN A 63 6.21 -70.52 -26.17
N PHE A 64 5.63 -70.95 -25.05
CA PHE A 64 5.62 -72.34 -24.60
C PHE A 64 4.35 -73.01 -25.13
N GLN A 65 4.46 -74.15 -25.83
CA GLN A 65 3.31 -74.93 -26.29
C GLN A 65 2.71 -75.71 -25.10
N PRO A 66 1.63 -75.19 -24.45
CA PRO A 66 1.05 -75.84 -23.29
C PRO A 66 0.39 -77.15 -23.71
N SER A 67 0.19 -78.06 -22.77
CA SER A 67 -0.68 -79.20 -23.02
C SER A 67 -2.15 -78.76 -23.03
N GLU A 68 -3.00 -79.57 -23.67
CA GLU A 68 -4.44 -79.35 -23.79
C GLU A 68 -5.15 -79.21 -22.42
N LYS A 69 -4.50 -79.67 -21.33
CA LYS A 69 -4.97 -79.53 -19.95
C LYS A 69 -4.57 -78.22 -19.28
N VAL A 70 -3.41 -77.66 -19.66
CA VAL A 70 -2.84 -76.43 -19.07
C VAL A 70 -3.41 -75.18 -19.74
N GLU A 71 -3.66 -75.25 -21.05
CA GLU A 71 -4.22 -74.14 -21.84
C GLU A 71 -5.52 -73.54 -21.27
N PRO A 72 -6.58 -74.30 -20.95
CA PRO A 72 -7.82 -73.72 -20.40
C PRO A 72 -7.62 -73.10 -19.01
N GLN A 73 -6.70 -73.64 -18.20
CA GLN A 73 -6.39 -73.07 -16.87
C GLN A 73 -5.57 -71.79 -16.99
N MET A 74 -4.69 -71.71 -18.00
CA MET A 74 -3.93 -70.50 -18.31
C MET A 74 -4.87 -69.38 -18.81
N GLU A 75 -5.85 -69.70 -19.65
CA GLU A 75 -6.89 -68.75 -20.08
C GLU A 75 -7.76 -68.28 -18.91
N ALA A 76 -8.17 -69.19 -18.02
CA ALA A 76 -8.93 -68.84 -16.81
C ALA A 76 -8.11 -67.90 -15.90
N PHE A 77 -6.82 -68.18 -15.70
CA PHE A 77 -5.93 -67.33 -14.93
C PHE A 77 -5.73 -65.95 -15.57
N ARG A 78 -5.51 -65.87 -16.90
CA ARG A 78 -5.44 -64.60 -17.65
C ARG A 78 -6.70 -63.78 -17.47
N LYS A 79 -7.87 -64.42 -17.59
CA LYS A 79 -9.16 -63.75 -17.45
C LYS A 79 -9.35 -63.20 -16.03
N ALA A 80 -9.10 -64.02 -15.01
CA ALA A 80 -9.23 -63.60 -13.61
C ALA A 80 -8.28 -62.44 -13.28
N LEU A 81 -7.04 -62.49 -13.78
CA LEU A 81 -6.04 -61.45 -13.54
C LEU A 81 -6.42 -60.13 -14.25
N LYS A 82 -6.92 -60.21 -15.48
CA LYS A 82 -7.44 -59.05 -16.21
C LYS A 82 -8.63 -58.40 -15.50
N GLU A 83 -9.62 -59.18 -15.08
CA GLU A 83 -10.81 -58.68 -14.36
C GLU A 83 -10.44 -58.05 -13.02
N SER A 84 -9.53 -58.68 -12.27
CA SER A 84 -8.94 -58.14 -11.04
C SER A 84 -8.27 -56.78 -11.29
N ASN A 85 -7.41 -56.69 -12.30
CA ASN A 85 -6.69 -55.45 -12.61
C ASN A 85 -7.63 -54.33 -13.06
N GLU A 86 -8.64 -54.65 -13.88
CA GLU A 86 -9.68 -53.69 -14.27
C GLU A 86 -10.50 -53.22 -13.07
N SER A 87 -10.78 -54.08 -12.09
CA SER A 87 -11.44 -53.70 -10.83
C SER A 87 -10.56 -52.77 -10.01
N LEU A 88 -9.30 -53.14 -9.75
CA LEU A 88 -8.35 -52.33 -9.01
C LEU A 88 -8.13 -50.96 -9.67
N THR A 89 -8.07 -50.93 -11.00
CA THR A 89 -7.97 -49.69 -11.79
C THR A 89 -9.21 -48.82 -11.59
N ARG A 90 -10.42 -49.41 -11.67
CA ARG A 90 -11.69 -48.68 -11.45
C ARG A 90 -11.79 -48.14 -10.03
N ASP A 91 -11.44 -48.95 -9.04
CA ASP A 91 -11.46 -48.56 -7.62
C ASP A 91 -10.47 -47.42 -7.36
N LYS A 92 -9.28 -47.49 -7.95
CA LYS A 92 -8.28 -46.41 -7.86
C LYS A 92 -8.77 -45.11 -8.51
N ILE A 93 -9.35 -45.20 -9.71
CA ILE A 93 -9.95 -44.05 -10.39
C ILE A 93 -11.05 -43.42 -9.51
N SER A 94 -11.96 -44.23 -8.97
CA SER A 94 -13.02 -43.77 -8.07
C SER A 94 -12.44 -43.05 -6.85
N ASN A 95 -11.44 -43.64 -6.18
CA ASN A 95 -10.81 -43.04 -5.01
C ASN A 95 -10.14 -41.69 -5.33
N MET A 96 -9.51 -41.56 -6.51
CA MET A 96 -8.90 -40.30 -6.96
C MET A 96 -9.95 -39.22 -7.26
N GLU A 97 -11.07 -39.60 -7.87
CA GLU A 97 -12.19 -38.68 -8.14
C GLU A 97 -12.86 -38.22 -6.83
N ASP A 98 -13.09 -39.13 -5.90
CA ASP A 98 -13.63 -38.83 -4.58
C ASP A 98 -12.71 -37.90 -3.79
N LEU A 99 -11.39 -38.12 -3.87
CA LEU A 99 -10.40 -37.24 -3.24
C LEU A 99 -10.44 -35.82 -3.83
N LEU A 100 -10.56 -35.68 -5.16
CA LEU A 100 -10.68 -34.37 -5.80
C LEU A 100 -11.99 -33.65 -5.44
N ALA A 101 -13.09 -34.38 -5.35
CA ALA A 101 -14.38 -33.83 -4.91
C ALA A 101 -14.32 -33.36 -3.44
N SER A 102 -13.75 -34.19 -2.56
CA SER A 102 -13.53 -33.84 -1.16
C SER A 102 -12.60 -32.62 -1.00
N ALA A 103 -11.56 -32.52 -1.83
CA ALA A 103 -10.67 -31.36 -1.84
C ALA A 103 -11.41 -30.06 -2.18
N ALA A 104 -12.27 -30.08 -3.20
CA ALA A 104 -13.06 -28.92 -3.59
C ALA A 104 -14.03 -28.48 -2.48
N GLU A 105 -14.71 -29.42 -1.81
CA GLU A 105 -15.62 -29.12 -0.71
C GLU A 105 -14.88 -28.55 0.51
N THR A 106 -13.75 -29.15 0.88
CA THR A 106 -12.94 -28.73 2.03
C THR A 106 -12.37 -27.33 1.84
N VAL A 107 -11.84 -27.03 0.66
CA VAL A 107 -11.31 -25.70 0.30
C VAL A 107 -12.36 -24.60 0.46
N VAL A 108 -13.61 -24.86 0.07
CA VAL A 108 -14.70 -23.87 0.17
C VAL A 108 -15.08 -23.59 1.62
N ARG A 109 -15.02 -24.61 2.49
CA ARG A 109 -15.41 -24.53 3.90
C ARG A 109 -14.29 -24.05 4.83
N ALA A 110 -13.03 -24.15 4.42
CA ALA A 110 -11.89 -23.76 5.25
C ALA A 110 -11.94 -22.26 5.59
N GLU A 111 -11.84 -21.95 6.89
CA GLU A 111 -11.75 -20.59 7.42
C GLU A 111 -10.35 -20.28 7.96
N GLN A 112 -9.62 -21.33 8.37
CA GLN A 112 -8.26 -21.25 8.89
C GLN A 112 -7.28 -22.02 8.00
N PRO A 113 -6.00 -21.60 7.93
CA PRO A 113 -4.96 -22.33 7.20
C PRO A 113 -4.82 -23.79 7.64
N GLU A 114 -4.97 -24.04 8.93
CA GLU A 114 -4.79 -25.36 9.57
C GLU A 114 -5.86 -26.37 9.12
N ASP A 115 -7.03 -25.90 8.68
CA ASP A 115 -8.13 -26.74 8.18
C ASP A 115 -7.71 -27.54 6.92
N LEU A 116 -6.66 -27.10 6.22
CA LEU A 116 -6.20 -27.66 4.96
C LEU A 116 -5.02 -28.64 5.11
N ASP A 117 -4.40 -28.73 6.29
CA ASP A 117 -3.17 -29.51 6.49
C ASP A 117 -3.40 -31.00 6.24
N THR A 118 -4.51 -31.55 6.75
CA THR A 118 -4.88 -32.96 6.56
C THR A 118 -5.15 -33.28 5.08
N LEU A 119 -5.77 -32.34 4.36
CA LEU A 119 -6.02 -32.47 2.94
C LEU A 119 -4.71 -32.44 2.14
N LEU A 120 -3.77 -31.54 2.48
CA LEU A 120 -2.46 -31.47 1.85
C LEU A 120 -1.64 -32.75 2.06
N GLU A 121 -1.70 -33.32 3.27
CA GLU A 121 -1.04 -34.59 3.56
C GLU A 121 -1.62 -35.72 2.69
N THR A 122 -2.95 -35.79 2.57
CA THR A 122 -3.65 -36.82 1.77
C THR A 122 -3.33 -36.68 0.28
N LEU A 123 -3.41 -35.47 -0.27
CA LEU A 123 -3.04 -35.17 -1.66
C LEU A 123 -1.56 -35.47 -1.93
N SER A 124 -0.68 -35.22 -0.96
CA SER A 124 0.76 -35.52 -1.10
C SER A 124 1.04 -37.02 -1.06
N LYS A 125 0.33 -37.79 -0.23
CA LYS A 125 0.47 -39.25 -0.18
C LYS A 125 0.05 -39.88 -1.52
N GLU A 126 -1.10 -39.47 -2.05
CA GLU A 126 -1.60 -40.01 -3.32
C GLU A 126 -0.69 -39.64 -4.50
N ASN A 127 -0.18 -38.41 -4.54
CA ASN A 127 0.75 -37.96 -5.58
C ASN A 127 2.13 -38.65 -5.52
N ASN A 128 2.57 -39.10 -4.34
CA ASN A 128 3.84 -39.81 -4.17
C ASN A 128 3.72 -41.33 -4.37
N ASN A 129 2.49 -41.86 -4.48
CA ASN A 129 2.22 -43.28 -4.66
C ASN A 129 2.32 -43.74 -6.13
N ASP A 130 2.98 -42.94 -6.99
CA ASP A 130 3.29 -43.21 -8.41
C ASP A 130 4.16 -44.46 -8.64
N GLY A 131 4.55 -45.18 -7.58
CA GLY A 131 5.49 -46.31 -7.62
C GLY A 131 4.92 -47.68 -7.99
N ALA A 132 3.63 -47.80 -8.31
CA ALA A 132 3.06 -49.06 -8.81
C ALA A 132 3.11 -49.10 -10.35
N ASP A 133 4.16 -49.72 -10.86
CA ASP A 133 4.62 -49.82 -12.26
C ASP A 133 3.61 -50.32 -13.32
N TYR A 134 2.39 -50.68 -12.91
CA TYR A 134 1.29 -51.15 -13.77
C TYR A 134 0.35 -50.01 -14.21
N ASP A 135 0.11 -49.05 -13.31
CA ASP A 135 -0.91 -48.02 -13.49
C ASP A 135 -0.41 -46.82 -14.33
N SER A 136 0.91 -46.69 -14.48
CA SER A 136 1.56 -45.58 -15.19
C SER A 136 1.24 -45.53 -16.69
N ASN A 137 0.83 -46.66 -17.28
CA ASN A 137 0.42 -46.73 -18.68
C ASN A 137 -1.04 -46.31 -18.89
N ASN A 138 -1.88 -46.33 -17.86
CA ASN A 138 -3.28 -45.93 -17.97
C ASN A 138 -3.38 -44.41 -18.21
N ARG A 139 -4.04 -44.00 -19.29
CA ARG A 139 -4.23 -42.58 -19.65
C ARG A 139 -5.06 -41.84 -18.60
N GLU A 140 -6.09 -42.49 -18.06
CA GLU A 140 -7.02 -41.88 -17.12
C GLU A 140 -6.36 -41.60 -15.76
N ILE A 141 -5.65 -42.59 -15.22
CA ILE A 141 -4.86 -42.44 -13.99
C ILE A 141 -3.83 -41.31 -14.15
N ARG A 142 -3.12 -41.24 -15.27
CA ARG A 142 -2.18 -40.13 -15.54
C ARG A 142 -2.85 -38.76 -15.54
N MET A 143 -4.04 -38.65 -16.13
CA MET A 143 -4.80 -37.41 -16.12
C MET A 143 -5.26 -37.05 -14.70
N LEU A 144 -5.69 -38.03 -13.90
CA LEU A 144 -6.09 -37.83 -12.51
C LEU A 144 -4.92 -37.44 -11.61
N ASN A 145 -3.75 -38.09 -11.74
CA ASN A 145 -2.53 -37.68 -11.03
C ASN A 145 -2.14 -36.24 -11.37
N GLN A 146 -2.25 -35.85 -12.64
CA GLN A 146 -2.02 -34.47 -13.04
C GLN A 146 -3.02 -33.51 -12.36
N LYS A 147 -4.31 -33.88 -12.28
CA LYS A 147 -5.34 -33.10 -11.56
C LYS A 147 -5.04 -33.02 -10.07
N ILE A 148 -4.61 -34.10 -9.43
CA ILE A 148 -4.23 -34.14 -8.00
C ILE A 148 -3.04 -33.22 -7.73
N SER A 149 -2.03 -33.21 -8.60
CA SER A 149 -0.90 -32.28 -8.49
C SER A 149 -1.35 -30.82 -8.58
N TYR A 150 -2.27 -30.49 -9.52
CA TYR A 150 -2.85 -29.14 -9.59
C TYR A 150 -3.71 -28.81 -8.37
N ALA A 151 -4.52 -29.75 -7.88
CA ALA A 151 -5.30 -29.59 -6.68
C ALA A 151 -4.42 -29.30 -5.46
N ARG A 152 -3.29 -30.00 -5.31
CA ARG A 152 -2.31 -29.72 -4.26
C ARG A 152 -1.76 -28.31 -4.35
N GLN A 153 -1.32 -27.87 -5.53
CA GLN A 153 -0.82 -26.50 -5.70
C GLN A 153 -1.90 -25.45 -5.44
N PHE A 154 -3.15 -25.74 -5.84
CA PHE A 154 -4.31 -24.91 -5.53
C PHE A 154 -4.47 -24.77 -4.01
N VAL A 155 -4.49 -25.88 -3.27
CA VAL A 155 -4.69 -25.88 -1.81
C VAL A 155 -3.58 -25.12 -1.09
N ILE A 156 -2.32 -25.24 -1.52
CA ILE A 156 -1.18 -24.46 -0.98
C ILE A 156 -1.43 -22.96 -1.15
N ASN A 157 -1.75 -22.52 -2.37
CA ASN A 157 -2.01 -21.10 -2.63
C ASN A 157 -3.26 -20.61 -1.87
N TRP A 158 -4.25 -21.49 -1.64
CA TRP A 158 -5.44 -21.16 -0.86
C TRP A 158 -5.12 -21.02 0.63
N GLN A 159 -4.23 -21.86 1.16
CA GLN A 159 -3.69 -21.74 2.51
C GLN A 159 -2.93 -20.42 2.70
N ASP A 160 -2.09 -20.05 1.73
CA ASP A 160 -1.39 -18.75 1.71
C ASP A 160 -2.38 -17.57 1.70
N TYR A 161 -3.47 -17.69 0.93
CA TYR A 161 -4.56 -16.71 0.92
C TYR A 161 -5.23 -16.58 2.30
N LEU A 162 -5.63 -17.70 2.94
CA LEU A 162 -6.27 -17.67 4.26
C LEU A 162 -5.33 -17.07 5.31
N GLN A 163 -4.04 -17.43 5.29
CA GLN A 163 -3.05 -16.88 6.20
C GLN A 163 -2.86 -15.37 6.00
N ALA A 164 -2.81 -14.92 4.74
CA ALA A 164 -2.70 -13.51 4.40
C ALA A 164 -3.95 -12.72 4.78
N SER A 165 -5.15 -13.26 4.54
CA SER A 165 -6.42 -12.62 4.90
C SER A 165 -6.57 -12.51 6.43
N ASN A 166 -6.30 -13.58 7.17
CA ASN A 166 -6.39 -13.60 8.64
C ASN A 166 -5.37 -12.68 9.32
N SER A 167 -4.22 -12.42 8.68
CA SER A 167 -3.22 -11.44 9.14
C SER A 167 -3.48 -10.00 8.67
N GLY A 168 -4.58 -9.76 7.94
CA GLY A 168 -4.95 -8.45 7.40
C GLY A 168 -4.07 -7.99 6.22
N ASN A 169 -3.30 -8.90 5.60
CA ASN A 169 -2.46 -8.62 4.45
C ASN A 169 -3.22 -8.86 3.13
N THR A 170 -4.11 -7.91 2.82
CA THR A 170 -5.01 -7.94 1.65
C THR A 170 -4.27 -8.10 0.32
N VAL A 171 -3.06 -7.54 0.21
CA VAL A 171 -2.23 -7.64 -1.00
C VAL A 171 -1.74 -9.07 -1.22
N LYS A 172 -1.16 -9.70 -0.20
CA LYS A 172 -0.74 -11.12 -0.30
C LYS A 172 -1.94 -12.03 -0.55
N ALA A 173 -3.08 -11.73 0.08
CA ALA A 173 -4.33 -12.46 -0.14
C ALA A 173 -4.79 -12.36 -1.61
N VAL A 174 -4.79 -11.15 -2.18
CA VAL A 174 -5.13 -10.93 -3.61
C VAL A 174 -4.10 -11.58 -4.54
N GLN A 175 -2.81 -11.53 -4.22
CA GLN A 175 -1.77 -12.16 -5.03
C GLN A 175 -1.94 -13.68 -5.07
N ALA A 176 -2.16 -14.31 -3.92
CA ALA A 176 -2.46 -15.73 -3.82
C ALA A 176 -3.71 -16.10 -4.64
N LEU A 177 -4.80 -15.33 -4.51
CA LEU A 177 -6.01 -15.53 -5.32
C LEU A 177 -5.78 -15.30 -6.82
N ARG A 178 -4.92 -14.36 -7.23
CA ARG A 178 -4.55 -14.15 -8.63
C ARG A 178 -3.77 -15.33 -9.20
N SER A 179 -2.79 -15.84 -8.45
CA SER A 179 -2.03 -17.06 -8.81
C SER A 179 -2.94 -18.28 -8.94
N ILE A 180 -4.01 -18.33 -8.16
CA ILE A 180 -5.05 -19.35 -8.31
C ILE A 180 -5.88 -19.11 -9.58
N SER A 181 -6.31 -17.87 -9.81
CA SER A 181 -7.16 -17.50 -10.95
C SER A 181 -6.50 -17.67 -12.32
N SER A 182 -5.17 -17.61 -12.39
CA SER A 182 -4.40 -17.80 -13.63
C SER A 182 -4.35 -19.27 -14.07
N ASN A 183 -4.69 -20.21 -13.18
CA ASN A 183 -4.70 -21.62 -13.50
C ASN A 183 -6.06 -22.04 -14.04
N GLU A 184 -6.10 -22.55 -15.28
CA GLU A 184 -7.35 -23.01 -15.93
C GLU A 184 -8.00 -24.24 -15.24
N ARG A 185 -7.22 -24.99 -14.46
CA ARG A 185 -7.64 -26.20 -13.73
C ARG A 185 -7.83 -25.90 -12.24
N SER A 186 -8.84 -25.11 -11.94
CA SER A 186 -9.18 -24.68 -10.58
C SER A 186 -10.12 -25.68 -9.87
N LEU A 187 -9.97 -25.86 -8.55
CA LEU A 187 -10.89 -26.66 -7.73
C LEU A 187 -12.26 -25.99 -7.55
N ILE A 188 -12.32 -24.66 -7.67
CA ILE A 188 -13.54 -23.86 -7.52
C ILE A 188 -13.79 -22.98 -8.76
N PRO A 189 -15.03 -22.53 -9.00
CA PRO A 189 -15.33 -21.65 -10.14
C PRO A 189 -14.54 -20.35 -10.09
N ARG A 190 -14.00 -19.92 -11.24
CA ARG A 190 -13.23 -18.66 -11.37
C ARG A 190 -14.02 -17.43 -10.90
N SER A 191 -15.33 -17.42 -11.10
CA SER A 191 -16.21 -16.34 -10.62
C SER A 191 -16.17 -16.18 -9.10
N GLN A 192 -16.06 -17.27 -8.33
CA GLN A 192 -15.94 -17.21 -6.87
C GLN A 192 -14.58 -16.65 -6.45
N ILE A 193 -13.50 -16.99 -7.17
CA ILE A 193 -12.16 -16.44 -6.93
C ILE A 193 -12.16 -14.93 -7.20
N ILE A 194 -12.78 -14.50 -8.30
CA ILE A 194 -12.89 -13.07 -8.66
C ILE A 194 -13.69 -12.31 -7.60
N ALA A 195 -14.83 -12.84 -7.15
CA ALA A 195 -15.63 -12.21 -6.10
C ALA A 195 -14.84 -12.02 -4.78
N ARG A 196 -13.99 -12.99 -4.42
CA ARG A 196 -13.09 -12.85 -3.26
C ARG A 196 -11.97 -11.83 -3.50
N ILE A 197 -11.41 -11.76 -4.72
CA ILE A 197 -10.44 -10.72 -5.08
C ILE A 197 -11.07 -9.32 -4.93
N GLU A 198 -12.28 -9.12 -5.42
CA GLU A 198 -13.01 -7.85 -5.31
C GLU A 198 -13.30 -7.48 -3.85
N HIS A 199 -13.70 -8.46 -3.03
CA HIS A 199 -13.89 -8.27 -1.59
C HIS A 199 -12.60 -7.80 -0.88
N GLU A 200 -11.46 -8.45 -1.17
CA GLU A 200 -10.16 -8.09 -0.59
C GLU A 200 -9.60 -6.75 -1.12
N GLN A 201 -9.92 -6.38 -2.37
CA GLN A 201 -9.56 -5.09 -2.95
C GLN A 201 -10.43 -3.93 -2.43
N GLY A 202 -11.69 -4.19 -2.06
CA GLY A 202 -12.56 -3.21 -1.39
C GLY A 202 -12.01 -2.70 -0.05
N ASN A 203 -10.95 -3.30 0.48
CA ASN A 203 -10.28 -2.90 1.72
C ASN A 203 -9.37 -1.66 1.58
N ASP A 204 -9.28 -1.02 0.40
CA ASP A 204 -8.86 0.39 0.25
C ASP A 204 -9.66 1.34 1.17
N GLY A 205 -10.87 0.91 1.57
CA GLY A 205 -11.65 1.50 2.65
C GLY A 205 -10.86 1.76 3.94
N ASN A 206 -9.78 1.02 4.23
CA ASN A 206 -8.95 1.29 5.41
C ASN A 206 -8.17 2.61 5.30
N ILE A 207 -7.65 2.98 4.12
CA ILE A 207 -6.89 4.24 3.96
C ILE A 207 -7.83 5.44 4.10
N TYR A 208 -9.00 5.37 3.47
CA TYR A 208 -10.01 6.42 3.56
C TYR A 208 -10.60 6.50 4.98
N ALA A 209 -10.94 5.38 5.60
CA ALA A 209 -11.45 5.35 6.97
C ALA A 209 -10.44 5.89 8.00
N ILE A 210 -9.14 5.61 7.83
CA ILE A 210 -8.10 6.20 8.69
C ILE A 210 -8.00 7.71 8.46
N ALA A 211 -8.08 8.17 7.21
CA ALA A 211 -8.01 9.61 6.89
C ALA A 211 -9.25 10.37 7.40
N ASP A 212 -10.45 9.79 7.32
CA ASP A 212 -11.72 10.40 7.76
C ASP A 212 -11.82 10.54 9.29
N GLN A 213 -11.01 9.76 10.03
CA GLN A 213 -10.88 9.89 11.49
C GLN A 213 -10.04 11.11 11.90
N VAL A 214 -9.28 11.71 10.99
CA VAL A 214 -8.43 12.88 11.31
C VAL A 214 -9.26 14.15 11.21
N ARG A 215 -9.79 14.62 12.34
CA ARG A 215 -10.55 15.88 12.42
C ARG A 215 -9.82 16.97 13.20
N LYS A 216 -8.88 16.58 14.06
CA LYS A 216 -8.08 17.51 14.84
C LYS A 216 -6.58 17.31 14.61
N PRO A 217 -5.75 18.34 14.84
CA PRO A 217 -4.30 18.22 14.73
C PRO A 217 -3.70 17.09 15.56
N GLU A 218 -4.27 16.81 16.74
CA GLU A 218 -3.80 15.77 17.65
C GLU A 218 -4.01 14.35 17.09
N ASP A 219 -4.99 14.16 16.21
CA ASP A 219 -5.33 12.86 15.63
C ASP A 219 -4.32 12.42 14.55
N MET A 220 -3.60 13.38 13.95
CA MET A 220 -2.68 13.15 12.83
C MET A 220 -1.62 12.10 13.17
N ARG A 221 -1.05 12.13 14.39
CA ARG A 221 0.03 11.22 14.79
C ARG A 221 -0.40 9.76 14.79
N ASN A 222 -1.61 9.49 15.27
CA ASN A 222 -2.17 8.13 15.29
C ASN A 222 -2.50 7.65 13.88
N ALA A 223 -3.07 8.53 13.04
CA ALA A 223 -3.33 8.21 11.64
C ALA A 223 -2.05 7.93 10.85
N ILE A 224 -1.01 8.75 11.01
CA ILE A 224 0.30 8.50 10.39
C ILE A 224 0.88 7.15 10.81
N ARG A 225 0.81 6.79 12.10
CA ARG A 225 1.26 5.47 12.56
C ARG A 225 0.50 4.33 11.88
N LYS A 226 -0.84 4.41 11.81
CA LYS A 226 -1.67 3.39 11.14
C LYS A 226 -1.33 3.29 9.65
N LEU A 227 -1.22 4.43 8.94
CA LEU A 227 -0.86 4.48 7.53
C LEU A 227 0.58 3.99 7.28
N ALA A 228 1.52 4.25 8.18
CA ALA A 228 2.90 3.78 8.07
C ALA A 228 3.00 2.25 8.21
N VAL A 229 2.18 1.64 9.07
CA VAL A 229 2.07 0.16 9.17
C VAL A 229 1.54 -0.42 7.86
N LEU A 230 0.49 0.19 7.28
CA LEU A 230 -0.03 -0.21 5.96
C LEU A 230 1.04 -0.05 4.86
N ALA A 231 1.79 1.05 4.89
CA ALA A 231 2.85 1.30 3.91
C ALA A 231 4.03 0.30 4.06
N ALA A 232 4.35 -0.11 5.29
CA ALA A 232 5.37 -1.13 5.54
C ALA A 232 4.95 -2.51 5.03
N ALA A 233 3.67 -2.86 5.17
CA ALA A 233 3.09 -4.09 4.60
C ALA A 233 3.10 -4.09 3.07
N SER A 234 3.11 -2.91 2.43
CA SER A 234 3.02 -2.72 0.98
C SER A 234 4.37 -2.59 0.24
N ARG A 235 5.53 -2.78 0.90
CA ARG A 235 6.88 -2.46 0.36
C ARG A 235 7.35 -3.26 -0.87
N GLY A 236 6.54 -4.16 -1.43
CA GLY A 236 6.91 -5.02 -2.57
C GLY A 236 6.22 -4.68 -3.90
N GLU A 237 5.26 -3.77 -3.92
CA GLU A 237 4.41 -3.52 -5.10
C GLU A 237 4.50 -2.06 -5.56
N SER A 238 4.47 -1.88 -6.88
CA SER A 238 4.57 -0.61 -7.58
C SER A 238 3.43 0.34 -7.16
N ASP A 239 3.79 1.37 -6.38
CA ASP A 239 3.08 2.64 -6.20
C ASP A 239 1.59 2.60 -5.80
N ASN A 240 1.30 2.35 -4.52
CA ASN A 240 0.08 2.89 -3.93
C ASN A 240 0.25 4.42 -3.72
N ALA A 241 0.08 5.16 -4.83
CA ALA A 241 0.24 6.61 -4.89
C ALA A 241 -0.65 7.32 -3.86
N VAL A 242 -1.89 6.84 -3.66
CA VAL A 242 -2.86 7.40 -2.72
C VAL A 242 -2.37 7.27 -1.27
N LEU A 243 -1.86 6.10 -0.87
CA LEU A 243 -1.29 5.90 0.46
C LEU A 243 -0.09 6.82 0.69
N ARG A 244 0.82 6.90 -0.30
CA ARG A 244 2.02 7.75 -0.21
C ARG A 244 1.65 9.22 -0.11
N GLU A 245 0.73 9.70 -0.94
CA GLU A 245 0.26 11.09 -0.92
C GLU A 245 -0.46 11.42 0.39
N THR A 246 -1.35 10.54 0.85
CA THR A 246 -2.07 10.69 2.13
C THR A 246 -1.08 10.78 3.31
N LEU A 247 -0.10 9.88 3.35
CA LEU A 247 0.92 9.84 4.41
C LEU A 247 1.82 11.07 4.35
N GLN A 248 2.28 11.47 3.16
CA GLN A 248 3.14 12.64 2.98
C GLN A 248 2.42 13.93 3.39
N THR A 249 1.14 14.07 3.01
CA THR A 249 0.32 15.24 3.35
C THR A 249 0.12 15.35 4.87
N LEU A 250 -0.26 14.26 5.53
CA LEU A 250 -0.39 14.23 6.99
C LEU A 250 0.93 14.46 7.71
N ALA A 251 2.04 13.87 7.23
CA ALA A 251 3.35 14.06 7.83
C ALA A 251 3.84 15.51 7.74
N LYS A 252 3.57 16.22 6.63
CA LYS A 252 3.87 17.65 6.51
C LYS A 252 3.06 18.48 7.53
N MET A 253 1.76 18.22 7.64
CA MET A 253 0.89 18.93 8.59
C MET A 253 1.26 18.63 10.05
N GLU A 254 1.59 17.39 10.37
CA GLU A 254 2.06 16.99 11.71
C GLU A 254 3.38 17.65 12.07
N LYS A 255 4.34 17.68 11.13
CA LYS A 255 5.61 18.39 11.32
C LYS A 255 5.37 19.86 11.63
N ALA A 256 4.50 20.53 10.87
CA ALA A 256 4.17 21.93 11.10
C ALA A 256 3.53 22.16 12.48
N TYR A 257 2.66 21.26 12.93
CA TYR A 257 2.08 21.28 14.27
C TYR A 257 3.12 21.11 15.38
N GLN A 258 4.07 20.17 15.23
CA GLN A 258 5.16 19.97 16.19
C GLN A 258 6.10 21.19 16.24
N GLU A 259 6.48 21.75 15.08
CA GLU A 259 7.29 22.96 15.00
C GLU A 259 6.61 24.14 15.70
N TYR A 260 5.29 24.29 15.50
CA TYR A 260 4.49 25.30 16.19
C TYR A 260 4.52 25.12 17.72
N GLN A 261 4.25 23.90 18.19
CA GLN A 261 4.27 23.57 19.63
C GLN A 261 5.66 23.80 20.27
N ALA A 262 6.73 23.54 19.51
CA ALA A 262 8.10 23.75 19.94
C ALA A 262 8.53 25.23 19.92
N GLY A 263 7.67 26.15 19.48
CA GLY A 263 8.02 27.56 19.37
C GLY A 263 8.88 27.89 18.15
N LEU A 264 9.05 26.97 17.20
CA LEU A 264 9.92 27.12 16.03
C LEU A 264 9.21 27.88 14.88
N PRO A 265 9.97 28.46 13.94
CA PRO A 265 9.40 28.95 12.68
C PRO A 265 8.81 27.78 11.90
N VAL A 266 7.60 27.98 11.37
CA VAL A 266 6.83 26.92 10.72
C VAL A 266 6.63 27.25 9.25
N SER A 267 6.73 26.23 8.40
CA SER A 267 6.32 26.33 6.99
C SER A 267 5.05 25.53 6.77
N MET A 268 3.99 26.19 6.29
CA MET A 268 2.73 25.54 5.98
C MET A 268 2.33 25.77 4.53
N GLU A 269 2.00 24.67 3.84
CA GLU A 269 1.35 24.71 2.53
C GLU A 269 -0.09 25.18 2.73
N VAL A 270 -0.40 26.37 2.17
CA VAL A 270 -1.75 26.94 2.24
C VAL A 270 -2.70 26.22 1.27
N PHE A 271 -2.16 25.78 0.14
CA PHE A 271 -2.85 24.93 -0.83
C PHE A 271 -1.99 23.74 -1.19
N SER A 272 -2.62 22.58 -1.36
CA SER A 272 -1.97 21.47 -2.03
C SER A 272 -1.99 21.71 -3.54
N THR A 273 -0.82 21.78 -4.18
CA THR A 273 -0.72 21.84 -5.64
C THR A 273 -1.05 20.53 -6.34
N THR A 274 -1.44 19.47 -5.62
CA THR A 274 -1.84 18.19 -6.23
C THR A 274 -3.25 18.20 -6.81
N GLU A 275 -3.96 19.35 -6.78
CA GLU A 275 -5.26 19.57 -7.43
C GLU A 275 -5.25 19.24 -8.95
N SER A 276 -4.10 19.17 -9.61
CA SER A 276 -3.98 18.85 -11.05
C SER A 276 -4.19 17.38 -11.40
N GLY A 277 -4.32 16.46 -10.44
CA GLY A 277 -4.34 15.02 -10.73
C GLY A 277 -5.25 14.20 -9.83
N SER A 278 -6.57 14.31 -10.00
CA SER A 278 -7.60 13.37 -9.51
C SER A 278 -7.76 13.15 -8.00
N GLY A 279 -6.87 13.67 -7.15
CA GLY A 279 -6.99 13.60 -5.70
C GLY A 279 -7.98 14.64 -5.18
N VAL A 280 -9.24 14.27 -4.99
CA VAL A 280 -10.19 15.09 -4.22
C VAL A 280 -9.58 15.33 -2.84
N GLU A 281 -9.27 16.58 -2.53
CA GLU A 281 -8.73 16.95 -1.22
C GLU A 281 -9.74 16.50 -0.15
N LYS A 282 -9.31 15.59 0.73
CA LYS A 282 -10.23 14.93 1.66
C LYS A 282 -10.80 15.97 2.64
N PRO A 283 -12.11 16.00 2.91
CA PRO A 283 -12.73 16.99 3.79
C PRO A 283 -12.05 17.12 5.16
N GLY A 284 -11.65 15.99 5.76
CA GLY A 284 -10.93 16.00 7.05
C GLY A 284 -9.58 16.72 7.00
N PHE A 285 -8.88 16.70 5.86
CA PHE A 285 -7.60 17.42 5.72
C PHE A 285 -7.81 18.93 5.62
N VAL A 286 -8.91 19.35 4.99
CA VAL A 286 -9.31 20.77 4.93
C VAL A 286 -9.61 21.29 6.33
N GLU A 287 -10.35 20.52 7.14
CA GLU A 287 -10.66 20.87 8.54
C GLU A 287 -9.40 21.00 9.40
N VAL A 288 -8.51 20.01 9.34
CA VAL A 288 -7.25 20.02 10.10
C VAL A 288 -6.35 21.17 9.66
N ARG A 289 -6.24 21.44 8.35
CA ARG A 289 -5.45 22.56 7.84
C ARG A 289 -6.02 23.90 8.29
N ALA A 290 -7.35 24.07 8.25
CA ALA A 290 -8.00 25.27 8.75
C ALA A 290 -7.74 25.49 10.24
N ALA A 291 -7.85 24.44 11.06
CA ALA A 291 -7.54 24.49 12.49
C ALA A 291 -6.08 24.88 12.74
N LEU A 292 -5.14 24.30 11.99
CA LEU A 292 -3.72 24.65 12.08
C LEU A 292 -3.45 26.10 11.69
N LEU A 293 -4.03 26.58 10.59
CA LEU A 293 -3.89 27.97 10.16
C LEU A 293 -4.39 28.94 11.23
N LEU A 294 -5.56 28.68 11.83
CA LEU A 294 -6.10 29.54 12.89
C LEU A 294 -5.16 29.60 14.10
N MET A 295 -4.51 28.51 14.49
CA MET A 295 -3.55 28.52 15.59
C MET A 295 -2.26 29.30 15.26
N MET A 296 -1.84 29.24 14.00
CA MET A 296 -0.53 29.75 13.58
C MET A 296 -0.57 31.20 13.09
N LEU A 297 -1.67 31.64 12.48
CA LEU A 297 -1.82 32.96 11.86
C LEU A 297 -1.61 34.14 12.81
N PRO A 298 -2.12 34.15 14.06
CA PRO A 298 -1.89 35.25 15.00
C PRO A 298 -0.39 35.54 15.21
N ARG A 299 0.39 34.46 15.41
CA ARG A 299 1.83 34.54 15.61
C ARG A 299 2.56 34.90 14.32
N ALA A 300 2.17 34.28 13.20
CA ALA A 300 2.70 34.55 11.86
C ALA A 300 2.64 36.03 11.47
N LEU A 301 1.50 36.65 11.76
CA LEU A 301 1.17 38.01 11.37
C LEU A 301 1.68 39.04 12.40
N ASN A 302 2.28 38.57 13.50
CA ASN A 302 2.70 39.37 14.65
C ASN A 302 1.55 40.26 15.14
N LEU A 303 0.37 39.64 15.32
CA LEU A 303 -0.84 40.33 15.78
C LEU A 303 -0.81 40.53 17.30
N PRO A 304 -1.51 41.55 17.83
CA PRO A 304 -1.59 41.79 19.26
C PRO A 304 -2.13 40.57 20.01
N GLU A 305 -1.65 40.30 21.23
CA GLU A 305 -2.00 39.11 22.04
C GLU A 305 -3.52 38.92 22.26
N GLY A 306 -4.31 39.99 22.19
CA GLY A 306 -5.78 39.93 22.30
C GLY A 306 -6.51 39.53 21.01
N LEU A 307 -5.81 39.47 19.87
CA LEU A 307 -6.40 39.20 18.55
C LEU A 307 -6.27 37.70 18.19
N VAL A 308 -6.99 36.88 18.95
CA VAL A 308 -7.04 35.42 18.78
C VAL A 308 -8.29 35.03 17.97
N PRO A 309 -8.27 33.94 17.19
CA PRO A 309 -9.47 33.43 16.52
C PRO A 309 -10.60 33.12 17.51
N ALA A 310 -11.83 33.46 17.13
CA ALA A 310 -13.01 33.07 17.88
C ALA A 310 -13.34 31.59 17.66
N GLN A 311 -14.06 30.98 18.60
CA GLN A 311 -14.45 29.58 18.49
C GLN A 311 -15.34 29.36 17.27
N GLY A 312 -14.95 28.43 16.39
CA GLY A 312 -15.67 28.14 15.15
C GLY A 312 -15.54 29.20 14.05
N GLU A 313 -14.67 30.21 14.23
CA GLU A 313 -14.38 31.20 13.21
C GLU A 313 -13.64 30.53 12.03
N THR A 314 -14.00 30.90 10.80
CA THR A 314 -13.27 30.45 9.60
C THR A 314 -11.95 31.23 9.46
N VAL A 315 -10.99 30.69 8.71
CA VAL A 315 -9.72 31.38 8.42
C VAL A 315 -9.95 32.75 7.76
N GLU A 316 -10.88 32.83 6.81
CA GLU A 316 -11.25 34.08 6.15
C GLU A 316 -11.95 35.06 7.10
N GLY A 317 -12.84 34.55 7.98
CA GLY A 317 -13.50 35.36 9.01
C GLY A 317 -12.48 36.01 9.94
N PHE A 318 -11.53 35.22 10.43
CA PHE A 318 -10.44 35.70 11.28
C PHE A 318 -9.60 36.77 10.58
N LEU A 319 -9.15 36.54 9.34
CA LEU A 319 -8.34 37.51 8.60
C LEU A 319 -9.10 38.80 8.30
N SER A 320 -10.38 38.71 7.99
CA SER A 320 -11.23 39.89 7.75
C SER A 320 -11.41 40.73 9.01
N ARG A 321 -11.63 40.07 10.16
CA ARG A 321 -11.70 40.76 11.46
C ARG A 321 -10.36 41.36 11.86
N ALA A 322 -9.27 40.61 11.68
CA ALA A 322 -7.93 41.07 12.00
C ALA A 322 -7.51 42.30 11.17
N LEU A 323 -7.91 42.34 9.88
CA LEU A 323 -7.68 43.47 9.01
C LEU A 323 -8.43 44.72 9.51
N LYS A 324 -9.73 44.58 9.79
CA LYS A 324 -10.56 45.68 10.33
C LYS A 324 -10.02 46.22 11.64
N GLU A 325 -9.66 45.35 12.58
CA GLU A 325 -9.11 45.76 13.88
C GLU A 325 -7.74 46.44 13.75
N SER A 326 -6.87 45.94 12.87
CA SER A 326 -5.54 46.52 12.62
C SER A 326 -5.67 47.90 11.98
N THR A 327 -6.55 48.05 10.99
CA THR A 327 -6.86 49.35 10.36
C THR A 327 -7.46 50.35 11.36
N ALA A 328 -8.40 49.91 12.21
CA ALA A 328 -8.99 50.75 13.24
C ALA A 328 -7.94 51.25 14.25
N LYS A 329 -7.01 50.38 14.66
CA LYS A 329 -5.88 50.72 15.54
C LYS A 329 -4.81 51.56 14.84
N GLY A 330 -4.83 51.64 13.51
CA GLY A 330 -3.82 52.34 12.71
C GLY A 330 -2.51 51.57 12.55
N ASP A 331 -2.50 50.25 12.81
CA ASP A 331 -1.35 49.39 12.55
C ASP A 331 -1.32 48.99 11.07
N VAL A 332 -0.80 49.91 10.26
CA VAL A 332 -0.73 49.74 8.80
C VAL A 332 0.14 48.54 8.41
N ALA A 333 1.20 48.27 9.17
CA ALA A 333 2.09 47.16 8.90
C ALA A 333 1.36 45.81 9.10
N ALA A 334 0.56 45.69 10.17
CA ALA A 334 -0.31 44.53 10.36
C ALA A 334 -1.37 44.42 9.25
N SER A 335 -2.04 45.51 8.88
CA SER A 335 -3.04 45.50 7.80
C SER A 335 -2.47 45.01 6.47
N VAL A 336 -1.25 45.44 6.09
CA VAL A 336 -0.58 44.96 4.86
C VAL A 336 -0.21 43.48 4.96
N ARG A 337 0.29 43.01 6.11
CA ARG A 337 0.61 41.57 6.30
C ARG A 337 -0.66 40.71 6.22
N VAL A 338 -1.72 41.09 6.95
CA VAL A 338 -3.01 40.39 6.96
C VAL A 338 -3.62 40.37 5.55
N GLY A 339 -3.65 41.52 4.86
CA GLY A 339 -4.16 41.63 3.49
C GLY A 339 -3.38 40.77 2.50
N SER A 340 -2.05 40.69 2.64
CA SER A 340 -1.20 39.83 1.79
C SER A 340 -1.52 38.34 1.97
N ILE A 341 -1.71 37.89 3.22
CA ILE A 341 -2.08 36.49 3.50
C ILE A 341 -3.51 36.19 3.07
N ARG A 342 -4.45 37.12 3.28
CA ARG A 342 -5.83 36.98 2.82
C ARG A 342 -5.89 36.83 1.30
N ARG A 343 -5.13 37.63 0.55
CA ARG A 343 -4.99 37.50 -0.91
C ARG A 343 -4.44 36.13 -1.30
N LEU A 344 -3.44 35.62 -0.57
CA LEU A 344 -2.89 34.29 -0.80
C LEU A 344 -3.98 33.22 -0.67
N ILE A 345 -4.74 33.23 0.43
CA ILE A 345 -5.73 32.19 0.78
C ILE A 345 -7.01 32.26 -0.06
N SER A 346 -7.51 33.45 -0.38
CA SER A 346 -8.79 33.58 -1.09
C SER A 346 -8.67 33.35 -2.61
N ARG A 347 -7.45 33.24 -3.17
CA ARG A 347 -7.18 33.25 -4.62
C ARG A 347 -7.97 34.34 -5.39
N SER A 348 -8.33 35.42 -4.71
CA SER A 348 -9.19 36.48 -5.25
C SER A 348 -8.37 37.44 -6.10
N THR A 349 -8.96 37.88 -7.22
CA THR A 349 -8.38 38.83 -8.17
C THR A 349 -8.44 40.29 -7.71
N ASN A 350 -8.86 40.57 -6.47
CA ASN A 350 -8.93 41.94 -5.95
C ASN A 350 -7.54 42.48 -5.60
N GLU A 351 -6.67 42.63 -6.60
CA GLU A 351 -5.34 43.23 -6.45
C GLU A 351 -5.42 44.68 -5.97
N SER A 352 -6.49 45.38 -6.35
CA SER A 352 -6.76 46.79 -6.02
C SER A 352 -6.71 47.07 -4.53
N ASP A 353 -7.22 46.14 -3.71
CA ASP A 353 -7.45 46.38 -2.29
C ASP A 353 -6.12 46.39 -1.52
N LEU A 354 -5.22 45.46 -1.85
CA LEU A 354 -3.90 45.37 -1.26
C LEU A 354 -2.98 46.50 -1.75
N ASP A 355 -3.09 46.88 -3.03
CA ASP A 355 -2.29 47.97 -3.59
C ASP A 355 -2.68 49.32 -2.98
N ALA A 356 -3.96 49.52 -2.67
CA ALA A 356 -4.42 50.68 -1.92
C ALA A 356 -3.81 50.76 -0.51
N LEU A 357 -3.78 49.65 0.22
CA LEU A 357 -3.15 49.56 1.54
C LEU A 357 -1.63 49.80 1.47
N ARG A 358 -0.96 49.26 0.45
CA ARG A 358 0.47 49.50 0.21
C ARG A 358 0.76 50.96 -0.14
N ALA A 359 -0.09 51.59 -0.96
CA ALA A 359 0.03 53.00 -1.28
C ALA A 359 -0.15 53.88 -0.03
N TYR A 360 -1.08 53.53 0.85
CA TYR A 360 -1.26 54.21 2.13
C TYR A 360 -0.01 54.08 3.03
N ALA A 361 0.52 52.86 3.16
CA ALA A 361 1.75 52.60 3.91
C ALA A 361 2.96 53.37 3.35
N ALA A 362 3.11 53.40 2.02
CA ALA A 362 4.16 54.15 1.34
C ALA A 362 4.03 55.64 1.61
N GLY A 363 2.81 56.19 1.58
CA GLY A 363 2.53 57.58 1.91
C GLY A 363 2.98 57.95 3.33
N GLN A 364 2.70 57.10 4.32
CA GLN A 364 3.17 57.32 5.70
C GLN A 364 4.71 57.28 5.82
N GLN A 365 5.37 56.35 5.13
CA GLN A 365 6.83 56.27 5.14
C GLN A 365 7.49 57.47 4.45
N GLN A 366 6.93 57.93 3.33
CA GLN A 366 7.38 59.10 2.59
C GLN A 366 7.18 60.38 3.40
N LEU A 367 6.06 60.49 4.13
CA LEU A 367 5.83 61.57 5.10
C LEU A 367 6.92 61.59 6.17
N ALA A 368 7.20 60.45 6.78
CA ALA A 368 8.24 60.33 7.81
C ALA A 368 9.65 60.64 7.27
N ALA A 369 9.90 60.37 5.99
CA ALA A 369 11.15 60.68 5.30
C ALA A 369 11.24 62.13 4.78
N GLY A 370 10.21 62.96 4.99
CA GLY A 370 10.17 64.35 4.48
C GLY A 370 9.96 64.46 2.97
N GLN A 371 9.56 63.38 2.29
CA GLN A 371 9.31 63.35 0.84
C GLN A 371 7.85 63.70 0.53
N TYR A 372 7.45 64.93 0.85
CA TYR A 372 6.04 65.35 0.84
C TYR A 372 5.34 65.23 -0.52
N ALA A 373 6.02 65.54 -1.63
CA ALA A 373 5.42 65.43 -2.97
C ALA A 373 5.06 63.97 -3.32
N LEU A 374 5.94 63.02 -3.02
CA LEU A 374 5.70 61.58 -3.23
C LEU A 374 4.61 61.08 -2.29
N ALA A 375 4.63 61.52 -1.03
CA ALA A 375 3.62 61.17 -0.04
C ALA A 375 2.20 61.55 -0.51
N VAL A 376 2.04 62.73 -1.11
CA VAL A 376 0.76 63.18 -1.67
C VAL A 376 0.28 62.23 -2.77
N THR A 377 1.15 61.85 -3.71
CA THR A 377 0.79 60.91 -4.78
C THR A 377 0.37 59.54 -4.22
N SER A 378 1.13 58.99 -3.27
CA SER A 378 0.83 57.71 -2.64
C SER A 378 -0.47 57.73 -1.83
N LEU A 379 -0.72 58.79 -1.05
CA LEU A 379 -1.95 58.96 -0.29
C LEU A 379 -3.17 59.12 -1.22
N GLN A 380 -3.06 59.91 -2.29
CA GLN A 380 -4.14 60.05 -3.28
C GLN A 380 -4.43 58.73 -4.00
N ASN A 381 -3.39 57.97 -4.37
CA ASN A 381 -3.55 56.62 -4.93
C ASN A 381 -4.29 55.68 -3.97
N SER A 382 -4.01 55.77 -2.67
CA SER A 382 -4.72 54.96 -1.66
C SER A 382 -6.21 55.30 -1.59
N ILE A 383 -6.58 56.59 -1.64
CA ILE A 383 -7.97 57.06 -1.58
C ILE A 383 -8.72 56.73 -2.88
N LYS A 384 -8.06 56.87 -4.04
CA LYS A 384 -8.64 56.63 -5.37
C LYS A 384 -9.24 55.22 -5.51
N SER A 385 -8.68 54.25 -4.80
CA SER A 385 -9.17 52.86 -4.81
C SER A 385 -10.60 52.70 -4.30
N GLY A 386 -11.06 53.60 -3.41
CA GLY A 386 -12.35 53.47 -2.73
C GLY A 386 -12.44 52.27 -1.77
N ASN A 387 -11.32 51.68 -1.38
CA ASN A 387 -11.30 50.52 -0.50
C ASN A 387 -11.63 50.90 0.96
N ASP A 388 -12.61 50.21 1.56
CA ASP A 388 -13.03 50.34 2.96
C ASP A 388 -11.91 50.00 3.96
N ASP A 389 -10.91 49.20 3.57
CA ASP A 389 -9.79 48.82 4.42
C ASP A 389 -8.74 49.96 4.56
N VAL A 390 -8.79 50.99 3.72
CA VAL A 390 -7.92 52.17 3.81
C VAL A 390 -8.58 53.23 4.70
N PRO A 391 -7.89 53.80 5.70
CA PRO A 391 -8.46 54.83 6.57
C PRO A 391 -8.51 56.18 5.85
N VAL A 392 -9.47 56.36 4.93
CA VAL A 392 -9.63 57.53 4.05
C VAL A 392 -9.64 58.84 4.83
N ALA A 393 -10.33 58.90 5.98
CA ALA A 393 -10.36 60.11 6.82
C ALA A 393 -8.95 60.53 7.29
N LYS A 394 -8.15 59.58 7.79
CA LYS A 394 -6.77 59.84 8.22
C LYS A 394 -5.87 60.22 7.04
N ALA A 395 -6.06 59.57 5.88
CA ALA A 395 -5.33 59.93 4.66
C ALA A 395 -5.64 61.37 4.23
N GLY A 396 -6.91 61.78 4.31
CA GLY A 396 -7.36 63.16 4.04
C GLY A 396 -6.75 64.17 5.01
N GLU A 397 -6.75 63.87 6.31
CA GLU A 397 -6.10 64.72 7.33
C GLU A 397 -4.60 64.91 7.06
N MET A 398 -3.89 63.83 6.69
CA MET A 398 -2.48 63.89 6.31
C MET A 398 -2.25 64.76 5.08
N LEU A 399 -3.08 64.63 4.05
CA LEU A 399 -3.02 65.47 2.85
C LEU A 399 -3.27 66.95 3.17
N ASP A 400 -4.24 67.23 4.05
CA ASP A 400 -4.52 68.60 4.50
C ASP A 400 -3.38 69.21 5.32
N ALA A 401 -2.71 68.40 6.15
CA ALA A 401 -1.53 68.82 6.87
C ALA A 401 -0.38 69.19 5.91
N ILE A 402 -0.12 68.34 4.91
CA ILE A 402 0.88 68.63 3.85
C ILE A 402 0.50 69.90 3.10
N ARG A 403 -0.77 70.04 2.69
CA ARG A 403 -1.26 71.22 1.95
C ARG A 403 -1.02 72.53 2.71
N LYS A 404 -1.14 72.51 4.03
CA LYS A 404 -0.94 73.70 4.89
C LYS A 404 0.54 73.99 5.16
N ALA A 405 1.35 72.95 5.42
CA ALA A 405 2.74 73.11 5.82
C ALA A 405 3.72 73.19 4.63
N HIS A 406 3.40 72.50 3.53
CA HIS A 406 4.25 72.26 2.35
C HIS A 406 3.44 72.46 1.05
N PRO A 407 2.96 73.68 0.77
CA PRO A 407 2.01 73.93 -0.33
C PRO A 407 2.63 73.74 -1.72
N GLU A 408 3.94 73.91 -1.89
CA GLU A 408 4.63 73.72 -3.18
C GLU A 408 4.76 72.23 -3.50
N GLU A 409 5.23 71.45 -2.54
CA GLU A 409 5.34 70.00 -2.64
C GLU A 409 3.96 69.34 -2.81
N PHE A 410 2.92 69.89 -2.17
CA PHE A 410 1.55 69.44 -2.38
C PHE A 410 1.08 69.62 -3.83
N LYS A 411 1.31 70.80 -4.42
CA LYS A 411 0.98 71.06 -5.83
C LYS A 411 1.75 70.11 -6.75
N GLN A 412 3.06 69.97 -6.52
CA GLN A 412 3.90 69.06 -7.30
C GLN A 412 3.41 67.60 -7.21
N GLY A 413 3.04 67.13 -6.02
CA GLY A 413 2.50 65.78 -5.81
C GLY A 413 1.16 65.55 -6.49
N MET A 414 0.27 66.56 -6.49
CA MET A 414 -1.01 66.53 -7.21
C MET A 414 -0.81 66.56 -8.73
N ASP A 415 0.10 67.38 -9.23
CA ASP A 415 0.45 67.43 -10.66
C ASP A 415 0.99 66.07 -11.12
N THR A 416 1.83 65.44 -10.30
CA THR A 416 2.37 64.09 -10.55
C THR A 416 1.27 63.02 -10.47
N PHE A 417 0.30 63.15 -9.58
CA PHE A 417 -0.83 62.21 -9.48
C PHE A 417 -1.77 62.31 -10.69
N HIS A 418 -2.05 63.52 -11.17
CA HIS A 418 -2.88 63.74 -12.36
C HIS A 418 -2.14 63.43 -13.66
N ASN A 419 -0.84 63.71 -13.70
CA ASN A 419 0.03 63.46 -14.83
C ASN A 419 1.17 62.53 -14.38
N PRO A 420 0.88 61.24 -14.11
CA PRO A 420 1.91 60.30 -13.72
C PRO A 420 2.99 60.31 -14.78
N PRO A 421 4.28 60.42 -14.40
CA PRO A 421 5.35 60.36 -15.38
C PRO A 421 5.17 59.07 -16.17
N PRO A 422 5.28 59.12 -17.52
CA PRO A 422 5.19 57.91 -18.33
C PRO A 422 6.17 56.92 -17.72
N SER A 423 5.67 55.72 -17.35
CA SER A 423 6.47 54.68 -16.69
C SER A 423 7.83 54.63 -17.39
N SER A 424 8.88 55.02 -16.68
CA SER A 424 10.15 55.39 -17.30
C SER A 424 10.60 54.25 -18.20
N ASP A 425 10.63 54.58 -19.49
CA ASP A 425 11.10 53.81 -20.63
C ASP A 425 10.07 52.87 -21.32
N PRO A 426 9.42 53.34 -22.40
CA PRO A 426 8.73 52.49 -23.36
C PRO A 426 9.65 51.41 -23.96
N GLU A 427 10.97 51.63 -24.01
CA GLU A 427 11.93 50.58 -24.33
C GLU A 427 12.12 49.60 -23.19
N PHE A 428 12.02 49.97 -21.91
CA PHE A 428 12.05 49.01 -20.80
C PHE A 428 10.79 48.15 -20.79
N MET A 429 9.61 48.73 -21.04
CA MET A 429 8.36 47.95 -21.21
C MET A 429 8.36 47.13 -22.51
N ARG A 430 8.90 47.65 -23.62
CA ARG A 430 9.10 46.88 -24.87
C ARG A 430 10.20 45.84 -24.74
N ASN A 431 11.25 46.06 -23.97
CA ASN A 431 12.34 45.11 -23.73
C ASN A 431 11.89 44.08 -22.71
N MET A 432 11.11 44.42 -21.69
CA MET A 432 10.37 43.45 -20.89
C MET A 432 9.43 42.64 -21.77
N GLN A 433 8.60 43.26 -22.61
CA GLN A 433 7.71 42.51 -23.51
C GLN A 433 8.47 41.72 -24.58
N ARG A 434 9.63 42.19 -25.07
CA ARG A 434 10.48 41.49 -26.05
C ARG A 434 11.33 40.41 -25.42
N GLU A 435 11.78 40.56 -24.17
CA GLU A 435 12.45 39.51 -23.40
C GLU A 435 11.42 38.50 -22.91
N TYR A 436 10.24 38.93 -22.46
CA TYR A 436 9.10 38.05 -22.20
C TYR A 436 8.66 37.33 -23.47
N SER A 437 8.64 37.96 -24.65
CA SER A 437 8.25 37.32 -25.92
C SER A 437 9.35 36.45 -26.54
N ARG A 438 10.62 36.84 -26.43
CA ARG A 438 11.76 36.02 -26.89
C ARG A 438 12.00 34.83 -25.97
N HIS A 439 11.77 34.98 -24.67
CA HIS A 439 11.72 33.82 -23.77
C HIS A 439 10.41 33.05 -23.95
N HIS A 440 9.25 33.65 -24.26
CA HIS A 440 8.01 32.87 -24.52
C HIS A 440 7.98 32.08 -25.82
N MET A 441 8.89 32.26 -26.78
CA MET A 441 8.97 31.36 -27.95
C MET A 441 9.96 30.19 -27.76
N MET A 442 10.84 30.25 -26.75
CA MET A 442 11.76 29.15 -26.38
C MET A 442 11.45 28.52 -25.00
N PHE A 443 10.59 29.17 -24.22
CA PHE A 443 10.12 28.84 -22.86
C PHE A 443 8.60 29.13 -22.71
N GLY A 444 7.83 29.07 -23.82
CA GLY A 444 6.40 29.41 -23.88
C GLY A 444 5.46 28.58 -23.00
N ASP A 445 5.92 27.42 -22.53
CA ASP A 445 5.21 26.59 -21.55
C ASP A 445 5.65 26.86 -20.10
N MET A 446 6.63 27.74 -19.88
CA MET A 446 7.21 27.95 -18.55
C MET A 446 6.77 29.22 -17.84
N PHE A 447 5.88 30.06 -18.35
CA PHE A 447 5.49 31.29 -17.62
C PHE A 447 3.99 31.61 -17.58
N ARG A 448 3.12 30.74 -18.11
CA ARG A 448 1.73 30.59 -17.62
C ARG A 448 1.69 29.80 -16.29
N ARG A 449 2.60 30.09 -15.35
CA ARG A 449 2.78 29.33 -14.09
C ARG A 449 1.84 29.77 -12.95
N HIS A 450 0.56 30.03 -13.23
CA HIS A 450 -0.45 29.76 -12.19
C HIS A 450 -0.97 28.32 -12.28
N ASP A 451 -0.63 27.59 -13.36
CA ASP A 451 -0.93 26.17 -13.55
C ASP A 451 0.36 25.33 -13.69
N MET A 452 1.40 25.61 -12.90
CA MET A 452 2.55 24.71 -12.80
C MET A 452 2.24 23.58 -11.82
N PRO A 453 2.29 22.30 -12.23
CA PRO A 453 2.27 21.18 -11.30
C PRO A 453 3.55 21.25 -10.44
N GLY A 454 3.42 21.79 -9.22
CA GLY A 454 4.50 21.78 -8.20
C GLY A 454 4.91 23.13 -7.60
N ALA A 455 4.30 24.27 -7.97
CA ALA A 455 4.60 25.55 -7.31
C ALA A 455 3.82 25.70 -5.98
N THR A 456 4.31 25.09 -4.90
CA THR A 456 3.62 25.15 -3.60
C THR A 456 3.64 26.56 -3.02
N THR A 457 2.47 27.05 -2.62
CA THR A 457 2.33 28.34 -1.93
C THR A 457 2.67 28.13 -0.45
N ASN A 458 3.97 28.12 -0.15
CA ASN A 458 4.47 27.92 1.21
C ASN A 458 4.41 29.24 1.98
N LEU A 459 3.64 29.25 3.06
CA LEU A 459 3.72 30.29 4.05
C LEU A 459 4.91 29.97 4.98
N VAL A 460 6.02 30.70 4.85
CA VAL A 460 7.17 30.59 5.75
C VAL A 460 7.01 31.63 6.86
N LEU A 461 6.90 31.17 8.11
CA LEU A 461 6.69 32.04 9.27
C LEU A 461 8.03 32.45 9.91
N PRO A 462 8.36 33.74 9.98
CA PRO A 462 9.58 34.20 10.64
C PRO A 462 9.50 34.00 12.16
N VAL A 463 10.66 33.83 12.79
CA VAL A 463 10.79 33.76 14.26
C VAL A 463 10.48 35.15 14.83
N PRO A 464 9.60 35.28 15.84
CA PRO A 464 9.49 36.54 16.56
C PRO A 464 10.86 36.88 17.18
N ALA A 465 11.34 38.11 17.01
CA ALA A 465 12.60 38.54 17.58
C ALA A 465 12.62 38.22 19.09
N ALA A 466 13.66 37.51 19.54
CA ALA A 466 13.80 36.98 20.89
C ALA A 466 14.06 38.06 21.96
N GLU A 467 13.41 39.22 21.87
CA GLU A 467 13.70 40.37 22.73
C GLU A 467 12.97 40.35 24.08
N LYS A 468 12.07 39.37 24.32
CA LYS A 468 11.32 39.25 25.59
C LYS A 468 11.08 37.83 26.09
N ALA A 469 11.98 36.89 25.81
CA ALA A 469 12.02 35.65 26.59
C ALA A 469 12.65 35.96 27.95
N ALA A 470 11.81 36.30 28.94
CA ALA A 470 12.23 36.30 30.34
C ALA A 470 12.79 34.91 30.67
N PRO A 471 13.95 34.79 31.33
CA PRO A 471 14.52 33.49 31.67
C PRO A 471 13.51 32.71 32.50
N ALA A 472 13.18 31.50 32.03
CA ALA A 472 12.34 30.55 32.74
C ALA A 472 12.89 30.37 34.16
N LYS A 473 12.04 30.58 35.17
CA LYS A 473 12.35 30.27 36.56
C LYS A 473 12.78 28.81 36.64
N GLU A 474 13.96 28.57 37.20
CA GLU A 474 14.44 27.25 37.59
C GLU A 474 13.42 26.59 38.54
N GLU A 475 12.65 25.64 38.03
CA GLU A 475 11.98 24.65 38.87
C GLU A 475 13.03 23.66 39.38
N LYS A 476 13.24 23.71 40.69
CA LYS A 476 14.03 22.73 41.46
C LYS A 476 13.67 21.31 41.05
N SER A 477 14.65 20.62 40.47
CA SER A 477 14.65 19.19 40.25
C SER A 477 14.49 18.45 41.58
N LYS A 478 13.43 17.62 41.66
CA LYS A 478 13.35 16.54 42.66
C LYS A 478 14.40 15.49 42.33
N GLU A 479 15.24 15.21 43.31
CA GLU A 479 16.24 14.14 43.31
C GLU A 479 15.63 12.79 42.89
N ARG A 480 16.28 12.13 41.93
CA ARG A 480 16.15 10.69 41.71
C ARG A 480 17.16 9.96 42.60
N PRO A 481 16.78 8.85 43.25
CA PRO A 481 17.72 8.06 44.03
C PRO A 481 18.70 7.29 43.12
N VAL A 482 19.95 7.27 43.56
CA VAL A 482 21.09 6.56 42.95
C VAL A 482 20.90 5.04 43.08
N PRO A 483 21.07 4.25 42.01
CA PRO A 483 21.11 2.79 42.12
C PRO A 483 22.50 2.33 42.58
N THR A 484 22.54 1.65 43.72
CA THR A 484 23.70 0.94 44.29
C THR A 484 24.17 -0.18 43.36
N ALA A 485 25.48 -0.20 43.07
CA ALA A 485 26.17 -1.26 42.33
C ALA A 485 26.31 -2.55 43.16
N PRO A 486 26.23 -3.75 42.55
CA PRO A 486 26.46 -5.00 43.24
C PRO A 486 27.96 -5.35 43.29
N THR A 487 28.46 -5.55 44.51
CA THR A 487 29.78 -6.10 44.82
C THR A 487 29.74 -7.61 44.65
N ALA A 488 30.46 -8.15 43.66
CA ALA A 488 30.73 -9.58 43.56
C ALA A 488 32.22 -9.81 43.84
N ALA A 489 32.52 -10.37 45.02
CA ALA A 489 33.83 -10.80 45.44
C ALA A 489 34.22 -12.08 44.68
N HIS A 490 35.44 -12.08 44.16
CA HIS A 490 36.06 -13.17 43.43
C HIS A 490 36.87 -14.02 44.43
N GLU A 491 36.39 -15.22 44.75
CA GLU A 491 37.16 -16.24 45.49
C GLU A 491 37.90 -17.15 44.48
N PRO A 492 39.21 -17.41 44.65
CA PRO A 492 39.97 -18.29 43.76
C PRO A 492 39.85 -19.77 44.19
N PRO A 493 39.88 -20.72 43.23
CA PRO A 493 39.74 -22.15 43.54
C PRO A 493 41.05 -22.73 44.09
N LYS A 494 40.92 -23.50 45.17
CA LYS A 494 41.97 -24.34 45.74
C LYS A 494 42.28 -25.53 44.82
N ALA A 495 43.57 -25.76 44.63
CA ALA A 495 44.13 -26.98 44.06
C ALA A 495 43.82 -28.19 44.96
N GLN A 496 43.45 -29.31 44.35
CA GLN A 496 43.61 -30.63 44.95
C GLN A 496 44.24 -31.59 43.94
N ASP A 497 45.42 -32.02 44.34
CA ASP A 497 46.20 -33.15 43.84
C ASP A 497 45.52 -34.50 44.11
N ALA A 498 46.00 -35.47 43.32
CA ALA A 498 46.23 -36.89 43.65
C ALA A 498 45.10 -37.92 43.46
N ARG A 499 45.37 -38.81 42.48
CA ARG A 499 45.47 -40.28 42.57
C ARG A 499 44.35 -41.02 43.31
N GLU A 500 43.61 -41.85 42.57
CA GLU A 500 43.82 -43.31 42.42
C GLU A 500 43.06 -43.83 41.20
#